data_AF-A0A9W5UW27-F1
#
_entry.id   AF-A0A9W5UW27-F1
#
_cell.length_a   1.000
_cell.length_b   1.000
_cell.length_c   1.000
_cell.angle_alpha   90.00
_cell.angle_beta   90.00
_cell.angle_gamma   90.00
#
_symmetry.space_group_name_H-M   'P 1'
#
loop_
_entity.id
_entity.type
_entity.pdbx_description
1 polymer ?
#
loop_
_entity_poly.entity_id
_entity_poly.type
_entity_poly.pdbx_seq_one_letter_code
_entity_poly.pdbx_strand_id
1 'polypeptide(L)'
;MVVVNQPGPASAHGSVTNPPSRNYGCYERWGGDHLNPAMAQSDPMCWQAFQANPNTMWNWNGLYRENVGGNHQAVIPDGQLCSGGRTQGGLYASLDTVGAWTAKPMPNNFTLTLTDGARHGADYMLIYITKQGFDPTTQPLTWNSLELVLRTGSYPTTGLYEAQVNAGNRTGRHVVYTIWQASHLDQPYYICSDVTFGGGSNPPPTTPPPTTPPPTTPPPTTPPPTTPPPTGNGACTATYRTTSEWPGGFGGEVTVRAGNAAISGWTVNWTWPNGQSITNSWNASITSSGASVTASNVGHNGSLSANSSATFGFNGSWNGTNGTPTLSCTAR
;
A
#
# COMPACT_ATOMS: atom_id res chain seq x y z
N MET A 1 27.93 -8.40 32.55
CA MET A 1 27.37 -7.34 31.69
C MET A 1 26.35 -8.01 30.80
N VAL A 2 25.06 -7.78 31.05
CA VAL A 2 23.97 -8.44 30.31
C VAL A 2 23.85 -7.75 28.96
N VAL A 3 24.15 -8.48 27.87
CA VAL A 3 23.93 -8.00 26.50
C VAL A 3 22.42 -8.08 26.25
N VAL A 4 21.76 -6.92 26.23
CA VAL A 4 20.36 -6.82 25.84
C VAL A 4 20.34 -6.78 24.32
N ASN A 5 20.03 -7.91 23.70
CA ASN A 5 19.85 -8.01 22.25
C ASN A 5 18.54 -7.28 21.89
N GLN A 6 18.62 -6.09 21.30
CA GLN A 6 17.47 -5.38 20.76
C GLN A 6 17.15 -5.98 19.38
N PRO A 7 15.99 -6.64 19.18
CA PRO A 7 15.61 -7.12 17.86
C PRO A 7 15.31 -5.92 16.95
N GLY A 8 15.82 -5.93 15.71
CA GLY A 8 15.49 -4.92 14.71
C GLY A 8 13.99 -4.87 14.40
N PRO A 9 13.46 -3.78 13.81
CA PRO A 9 12.05 -3.70 13.43
C PRO A 9 11.76 -4.75 12.36
N ALA A 10 11.03 -5.79 12.75
CA ALA A 10 10.51 -6.79 11.85
C ALA A 10 9.47 -6.14 10.91
N SER A 11 9.64 -6.29 9.60
CA SER A 11 8.54 -6.05 8.64
C SER A 11 7.54 -7.19 8.82
N ALA A 12 6.61 -7.01 9.75
CA ALA A 12 5.93 -8.15 10.35
C ALA A 12 4.52 -8.42 9.80
N HIS A 13 3.91 -7.54 9.00
CA HIS A 13 2.45 -7.60 8.75
C HIS A 13 2.03 -7.09 7.35
N GLY A 14 0.74 -7.23 6.98
CA GLY A 14 0.19 -6.90 5.65
C GLY A 14 -1.18 -6.19 5.62
N SER A 15 -1.69 -5.86 4.43
CA SER A 15 -3.04 -5.31 4.20
C SER A 15 -3.53 -5.61 2.76
N VAL A 16 -4.82 -5.34 2.49
CA VAL A 16 -5.37 -5.36 1.12
C VAL A 16 -4.90 -4.12 0.37
N THR A 17 -4.16 -4.34 -0.72
CA THR A 17 -3.59 -3.29 -1.58
C THR A 17 -4.44 -3.04 -2.82
N ASN A 18 -5.32 -3.98 -3.19
CA ASN A 18 -6.30 -3.81 -4.26
C ASN A 18 -7.61 -4.59 -3.98
N PRO A 19 -8.78 -3.95 -3.95
CA PRO A 19 -8.97 -2.50 -3.79
C PRO A 19 -8.35 -2.04 -2.45
N PRO A 20 -7.63 -0.92 -2.42
CA PRO A 20 -6.81 -0.53 -1.25
C PRO A 20 -7.68 -0.36 0.00
N SER A 21 -7.16 -0.83 1.14
CA SER A 21 -7.82 -0.60 2.43
C SER A 21 -7.87 0.89 2.78
N ARG A 22 -8.75 1.29 3.71
CA ARG A 22 -8.88 2.70 4.15
C ARG A 22 -7.54 3.31 4.53
N ASN A 23 -6.84 2.70 5.49
CA ASN A 23 -5.56 3.20 5.97
C ASN A 23 -4.42 3.06 4.95
N TYR A 24 -4.32 1.95 4.21
CA TYR A 24 -3.31 1.78 3.17
C TYR A 24 -3.51 2.80 2.04
N GLY A 25 -4.75 3.00 1.59
CA GLY A 25 -5.08 3.99 0.57
C GLY A 25 -4.79 5.43 1.02
N CYS A 26 -5.08 5.78 2.29
CA CYS A 26 -4.68 7.08 2.84
C CYS A 26 -3.16 7.22 2.90
N TYR A 27 -2.43 6.18 3.31
CA TYR A 27 -0.98 6.15 3.31
C TYR A 27 -0.42 6.35 1.88
N GLU A 28 -0.93 5.63 0.89
CA GLU A 28 -0.49 5.76 -0.51
C GLU A 28 -0.72 7.17 -1.07
N ARG A 29 -1.91 7.73 -0.85
CA ARG A 29 -2.26 9.04 -1.42
C ARG A 29 -1.62 10.21 -0.70
N TRP A 30 -1.48 10.12 0.61
CA TRP A 30 -1.16 11.26 1.47
C TRP A 30 0.04 11.07 2.37
N GLY A 31 0.65 9.89 2.47
CA GLY A 31 1.82 9.69 3.34
C GLY A 31 2.93 10.71 3.06
N GLY A 32 3.28 10.89 1.79
CA GLY A 32 4.29 11.88 1.38
C GLY A 32 3.92 13.35 1.60
N ASP A 33 2.65 13.65 1.94
CA ASP A 33 2.10 15.00 2.02
C ASP A 33 1.00 15.13 3.10
N HIS A 34 1.17 14.42 4.22
CA HIS A 34 0.06 14.15 5.16
C HIS A 34 -0.40 15.38 5.95
N LEU A 35 0.35 16.48 5.89
CA LEU A 35 0.02 17.77 6.51
C LEU A 35 -0.61 18.76 5.52
N ASN A 36 -0.84 18.36 4.27
CA ASN A 36 -1.42 19.25 3.27
C ASN A 36 -2.85 19.67 3.66
N PRO A 37 -3.11 20.97 3.88
CA PRO A 37 -4.44 21.44 4.29
C PRO A 37 -5.51 21.22 3.20
N ALA A 38 -5.12 21.05 1.93
CA ALA A 38 -6.05 20.72 0.85
C ALA A 38 -6.72 19.35 1.04
N MET A 39 -6.09 18.42 1.78
CA MET A 39 -6.66 17.10 2.09
C MET A 39 -8.01 17.22 2.79
N ALA A 40 -8.21 18.24 3.63
CA ALA A 40 -9.48 18.47 4.33
C ALA A 40 -10.66 18.63 3.37
N GLN A 41 -10.42 19.14 2.16
CA GLN A 41 -11.46 19.34 1.14
C GLN A 41 -11.51 18.17 0.15
N SER A 42 -10.36 17.66 -0.29
CA SER A 42 -10.30 16.65 -1.35
C SER A 42 -10.43 15.20 -0.86
N ASP A 43 -10.04 14.92 0.38
CA ASP A 43 -10.10 13.60 1.02
C ASP A 43 -10.36 13.74 2.53
N PRO A 44 -11.55 14.24 2.92
CA PRO A 44 -11.86 14.57 4.31
C PRO A 44 -11.76 13.37 5.25
N MET A 45 -11.92 12.16 4.75
CA MET A 45 -11.83 10.94 5.56
C MET A 45 -10.39 10.54 5.87
N CYS A 46 -9.46 10.71 4.91
CA CYS A 46 -8.04 10.59 5.24
C CYS A 46 -7.57 11.75 6.13
N TRP A 47 -8.07 12.98 5.89
CA TRP A 47 -7.75 14.13 6.73
C TRP A 47 -8.08 13.87 8.19
N GLN A 48 -9.32 13.49 8.51
CA GLN A 48 -9.70 13.19 9.90
C GLN A 48 -8.89 12.02 10.48
N ALA A 49 -8.52 11.03 9.66
CA ALA A 49 -7.71 9.91 10.14
C ALA A 49 -6.28 10.33 10.50
N PHE A 50 -5.63 11.16 9.67
CA PHE A 50 -4.31 11.72 9.96
C PHE A 50 -4.35 12.66 11.17
N GLN A 51 -5.39 13.49 11.30
CA GLN A 51 -5.56 14.36 12.47
C GLN A 51 -5.79 13.57 13.76
N ALA A 52 -6.51 12.44 13.68
CA ALA A 52 -6.74 11.59 14.85
C ALA A 52 -5.45 10.88 15.31
N ASN A 53 -4.76 10.21 14.40
CA ASN A 53 -3.46 9.60 14.66
C ASN A 53 -2.75 9.20 13.35
N PRO A 54 -1.63 9.84 12.98
CA PRO A 54 -0.88 9.48 11.77
C PRO A 54 -0.40 8.02 11.75
N ASN A 55 -0.16 7.42 12.92
CA ASN A 55 0.27 6.02 13.01
C ASN A 55 -0.79 5.03 12.50
N THR A 56 -2.05 5.45 12.37
CA THR A 56 -3.11 4.69 11.67
C THR A 56 -2.67 4.33 10.24
N MET A 57 -1.99 5.27 9.57
CA MET A 57 -1.50 5.14 8.20
C MET A 57 -0.05 4.68 8.17
N TRP A 58 0.82 5.13 9.09
CA TRP A 58 2.21 4.66 9.11
C TRP A 58 2.33 3.17 9.44
N ASN A 59 1.48 2.70 10.35
CA ASN A 59 1.34 1.28 10.67
C ASN A 59 0.16 0.68 9.88
N TRP A 60 0.05 0.98 8.58
CA TRP A 60 -1.06 0.53 7.73
C TRP A 60 -1.23 -1.00 7.73
N ASN A 61 -0.16 -1.73 8.00
CA ASN A 61 -0.13 -3.18 8.06
C ASN A 61 -0.48 -3.78 9.44
N GLY A 62 -0.56 -2.98 10.50
CA GLY A 62 -0.72 -3.48 11.88
C GLY A 62 -2.17 -3.71 12.34
N LEU A 63 -3.15 -3.77 11.42
CA LEU A 63 -4.57 -3.86 11.76
C LEU A 63 -5.00 -5.33 11.98
N TYR A 64 -4.53 -5.91 13.07
CA TYR A 64 -4.81 -7.28 13.47
C TYR A 64 -5.29 -7.39 14.91
N ARG A 65 -5.87 -8.53 15.24
CA ARG A 65 -6.06 -9.01 16.62
C ARG A 65 -5.35 -10.34 16.79
N GLU A 66 -5.25 -10.80 18.03
CA GLU A 66 -4.73 -12.12 18.37
C GLU A 66 -5.73 -12.88 19.23
N ASN A 67 -5.62 -14.21 19.25
CA ASN A 67 -6.41 -15.10 20.12
C ASN A 67 -7.93 -14.93 19.93
N VAL A 68 -8.39 -14.81 18.68
CA VAL A 68 -9.82 -14.64 18.35
C VAL A 68 -10.55 -15.98 18.25
N GLY A 69 -9.84 -17.07 17.96
CA GLY A 69 -10.41 -18.42 17.86
C GLY A 69 -11.48 -18.54 16.78
N GLY A 70 -11.40 -17.74 15.71
CA GLY A 70 -12.41 -17.65 14.66
C GLY A 70 -13.74 -16.99 15.07
N ASN A 71 -13.90 -16.54 16.31
CA ASN A 71 -15.12 -15.91 16.81
C ASN A 71 -15.15 -14.40 16.53
N HIS A 72 -15.05 -14.04 15.25
CA HIS A 72 -14.89 -12.64 14.80
C HIS A 72 -16.01 -11.73 15.29
N GLN A 73 -17.28 -12.15 15.19
CA GLN A 73 -18.42 -11.30 15.57
C GLN A 73 -18.46 -11.01 17.07
N ALA A 74 -17.98 -11.92 17.92
CA ALA A 74 -17.97 -11.71 19.36
C ALA A 74 -16.93 -10.66 19.81
N VAL A 75 -15.81 -10.53 19.07
CA VAL A 75 -14.71 -9.62 19.45
C VAL A 75 -14.71 -8.31 18.69
N ILE A 76 -15.50 -8.20 17.62
CA ILE A 76 -15.65 -7.00 16.79
C ILE A 76 -17.10 -6.50 16.90
N PRO A 77 -17.38 -5.50 17.75
CA PRO A 77 -18.72 -4.92 17.84
C PRO A 77 -19.15 -4.24 16.53
N ASP A 78 -20.46 -4.15 16.32
CA ASP A 78 -21.04 -3.29 15.28
C ASP A 78 -20.53 -1.85 15.39
N GLY A 79 -20.26 -1.23 14.24
CA GLY A 79 -19.63 0.09 14.16
C GLY A 79 -18.13 0.12 14.45
N GLN A 80 -17.49 -1.03 14.73
CA GLN A 80 -16.05 -1.13 14.98
C GLN A 80 -15.32 -2.10 14.04
N LEU A 81 -15.96 -2.44 12.92
CA LEU A 81 -15.43 -3.45 12.00
C LEU A 81 -14.13 -2.98 11.33
N CYS A 82 -14.05 -1.70 10.94
CA CYS A 82 -12.91 -1.17 10.19
C CYS A 82 -11.72 -0.82 11.08
N SER A 83 -11.89 -0.72 12.40
CA SER A 83 -10.80 -0.64 13.38
C SER A 83 -10.42 -2.00 13.98
N GLY A 84 -11.03 -3.09 13.53
CA GLY A 84 -10.81 -4.41 14.12
C GLY A 84 -11.21 -4.45 15.60
N GLY A 85 -12.35 -3.87 15.97
CA GLY A 85 -12.82 -3.81 17.36
C GLY A 85 -11.92 -2.94 18.22
N ARG A 86 -11.50 -1.78 17.68
CA ARG A 86 -10.55 -0.84 18.30
C ARG A 86 -9.26 -1.53 18.76
N THR A 87 -8.72 -2.39 17.91
CA THR A 87 -7.46 -3.10 18.19
C THR A 87 -6.29 -2.14 18.38
N GLN A 88 -5.17 -2.65 18.90
CA GLN A 88 -3.95 -1.88 19.17
C GLN A 88 -4.21 -0.62 20.01
N GLY A 89 -5.00 -0.77 21.09
CA GLY A 89 -5.33 0.35 21.99
C GLY A 89 -6.17 1.46 21.33
N GLY A 90 -6.91 1.14 20.27
CA GLY A 90 -7.73 2.12 19.54
C GLY A 90 -6.96 2.89 18.46
N LEU A 91 -5.74 2.48 18.11
CA LEU A 91 -4.93 3.11 17.06
C LEU A 91 -5.73 3.34 15.77
N TYR A 92 -6.56 2.37 15.37
CA TYR A 92 -7.31 2.39 14.12
C TYR A 92 -8.75 2.91 14.25
N ALA A 93 -9.13 3.50 15.38
CA ALA A 93 -10.52 3.90 15.64
C ALA A 93 -11.06 4.93 14.64
N SER A 94 -10.20 5.78 14.06
CA SER A 94 -10.58 6.75 13.03
C SER A 94 -11.04 6.11 11.72
N LEU A 95 -10.75 4.82 11.50
CA LEU A 95 -11.22 4.07 10.34
C LEU A 95 -12.70 3.69 10.46
N ASP A 96 -13.30 3.78 11.65
CA ASP A 96 -14.74 3.55 11.86
C ASP A 96 -15.60 4.78 11.54
N THR A 97 -14.98 5.95 11.34
CA THR A 97 -15.70 7.20 11.05
C THR A 97 -16.56 7.03 9.80
N VAL A 98 -17.86 7.29 9.93
CA VAL A 98 -18.83 7.27 8.83
C VAL A 98 -18.64 8.51 7.95
N GLY A 99 -18.60 8.32 6.63
CA GLY A 99 -18.42 9.43 5.70
C GLY A 99 -17.95 8.98 4.32
N ALA A 100 -17.70 9.96 3.46
CA ALA A 100 -17.35 9.74 2.05
C ALA A 100 -15.87 9.33 1.87
N TRP A 101 -15.50 8.14 2.36
CA TRP A 101 -14.17 7.57 2.13
C TRP A 101 -13.88 7.47 0.62
N THR A 102 -12.65 7.72 0.19
CA THR A 102 -12.29 7.55 -1.23
C THR A 102 -12.53 6.09 -1.64
N ALA A 103 -13.40 5.89 -2.61
CA ALA A 103 -13.76 4.58 -3.10
C ALA A 103 -13.12 4.30 -4.47
N LYS A 104 -12.55 3.10 -4.64
CA LYS A 104 -12.00 2.66 -5.92
C LYS A 104 -13.12 2.13 -6.84
N PRO A 105 -13.25 2.60 -8.09
CA PRO A 105 -14.13 1.97 -9.07
C PRO A 105 -13.70 0.53 -9.35
N MET A 106 -14.62 -0.41 -9.21
CA MET A 106 -14.35 -1.83 -9.42
C MET A 106 -15.43 -2.46 -10.31
N PRO A 107 -15.07 -3.38 -11.22
CA PRO A 107 -16.04 -4.27 -11.83
C PRO A 107 -16.64 -5.22 -10.78
N ASN A 108 -17.84 -5.76 -11.04
CA ASN A 108 -18.47 -6.72 -10.13
C ASN A 108 -17.66 -8.02 -9.98
N ASN A 109 -16.91 -8.43 -11.00
CA ASN A 109 -15.91 -9.49 -10.89
C ASN A 109 -14.53 -8.85 -10.84
N PHE A 110 -13.83 -9.00 -9.72
CA PHE A 110 -12.52 -8.37 -9.52
C PHE A 110 -11.56 -9.26 -8.75
N THR A 111 -10.26 -8.99 -8.92
CA THR A 111 -9.21 -9.57 -8.08
C THR A 111 -9.03 -8.72 -6.84
N LEU A 112 -9.19 -9.34 -5.67
CA LEU A 112 -8.68 -8.80 -4.41
C LEU A 112 -7.23 -9.24 -4.23
N THR A 113 -6.34 -8.30 -3.91
CA THR A 113 -4.90 -8.52 -3.68
C THR A 113 -4.55 -8.09 -2.27
N LEU A 114 -4.03 -9.04 -1.48
CA LEU A 114 -3.45 -8.82 -0.16
C LEU A 114 -1.94 -8.92 -0.26
N THR A 115 -1.24 -7.91 0.26
CA THR A 115 0.22 -7.88 0.33
C THR A 115 0.66 -8.05 1.78
N ASP A 116 1.55 -9.01 2.01
CA ASP A 116 2.07 -9.38 3.31
C ASP A 116 3.60 -9.40 3.28
N GLY A 117 4.20 -8.43 3.96
CA GLY A 117 5.65 -8.27 4.02
C GLY A 117 6.37 -9.42 4.74
N ALA A 118 5.68 -10.06 5.70
CA ALA A 118 6.22 -11.15 6.50
C ALA A 118 5.98 -12.54 5.90
N ARG A 119 5.10 -12.62 4.91
CA ARG A 119 4.78 -13.87 4.18
C ARG A 119 4.25 -14.96 5.12
N HIS A 120 3.34 -14.62 6.01
CA HIS A 120 2.72 -15.52 6.97
C HIS A 120 1.87 -16.63 6.37
N GLY A 121 1.51 -16.54 5.09
CA GLY A 121 0.46 -17.35 4.50
C GLY A 121 -0.93 -16.97 5.00
N ALA A 122 -1.94 -17.74 4.59
CA ALA A 122 -3.29 -17.58 5.11
C ALA A 122 -3.93 -18.96 5.33
N ASP A 123 -4.59 -19.16 6.46
CA ASP A 123 -5.44 -20.34 6.66
C ASP A 123 -6.71 -20.20 5.82
N TYR A 124 -7.25 -18.99 5.81
CA TYR A 124 -8.36 -18.58 4.96
C TYR A 124 -8.45 -17.05 4.88
N MET A 125 -9.18 -16.58 3.87
CA MET A 125 -9.76 -15.24 3.84
C MET A 125 -11.29 -15.36 3.82
N LEU A 126 -11.96 -14.54 4.62
CA LEU A 126 -13.40 -14.28 4.52
C LEU A 126 -13.59 -12.90 3.90
N ILE A 127 -14.28 -12.84 2.77
CA ILE A 127 -14.53 -11.59 2.05
C ILE A 127 -16.03 -11.34 2.09
N TYR A 128 -16.40 -10.25 2.74
CA TYR A 128 -17.74 -9.74 2.82
C TYR A 128 -17.90 -8.49 1.96
N ILE A 129 -19.10 -8.24 1.47
CA ILE A 129 -19.46 -6.96 0.83
C ILE A 129 -20.77 -6.48 1.42
N THR A 130 -20.89 -5.18 1.65
CA THR A 130 -22.14 -4.57 2.11
C THR A 130 -23.31 -4.91 1.19
N LYS A 131 -24.49 -5.16 1.76
CA LYS A 131 -25.74 -5.44 1.02
C LYS A 131 -26.13 -4.24 0.14
N GLN A 132 -26.82 -4.48 -0.97
CA GLN A 132 -27.36 -3.41 -1.81
C GLN A 132 -28.28 -2.51 -0.98
N GLY A 133 -28.15 -1.19 -1.16
CA GLY A 133 -28.93 -0.19 -0.40
C GLY A 133 -28.29 0.27 0.91
N PHE A 134 -27.19 -0.34 1.36
CA PHE A 134 -26.37 0.21 2.43
C PHE A 134 -25.58 1.43 1.94
N ASP A 135 -25.66 2.54 2.68
CA ASP A 135 -24.91 3.76 2.38
C ASP A 135 -23.76 3.96 3.39
N PRO A 136 -22.50 3.62 3.04
CA PRO A 136 -21.36 3.79 3.94
C PRO A 136 -21.00 5.26 4.24
N THR A 137 -21.62 6.22 3.55
CA THR A 137 -21.38 7.65 3.81
C THR A 137 -22.23 8.19 4.95
N THR A 138 -23.30 7.47 5.32
CA THR A 138 -24.25 7.89 6.36
C THR A 138 -24.54 6.81 7.41
N GLN A 139 -24.13 5.57 7.17
CA GLN A 139 -24.40 4.44 8.05
C GLN A 139 -23.10 3.79 8.57
N PRO A 140 -23.01 3.45 9.87
CA PRO A 140 -21.91 2.66 10.40
C PRO A 140 -21.97 1.23 9.84
N LEU A 141 -20.80 0.64 9.59
CA LEU A 141 -20.70 -0.75 9.16
C LEU A 141 -21.12 -1.67 10.31
N THR A 142 -21.94 -2.68 10.02
CA THR A 142 -22.40 -3.68 11.01
C THR A 142 -22.28 -5.07 10.40
N TRP A 143 -22.23 -6.11 11.23
CA TRP A 143 -22.26 -7.48 10.73
C TRP A 143 -23.52 -7.77 9.93
N ASN A 144 -24.66 -7.17 10.31
CA ASN A 144 -25.90 -7.33 9.57
C ASN A 144 -25.93 -6.57 8.23
N SER A 145 -25.10 -5.54 8.04
CA SER A 145 -25.00 -4.85 6.75
C SER A 145 -24.16 -5.61 5.73
N LEU A 146 -23.44 -6.66 6.15
CA LEU A 146 -22.54 -7.46 5.33
C LEU A 146 -23.19 -8.75 4.80
N GLU A 147 -22.71 -9.22 3.65
CA GLU A 147 -22.94 -10.57 3.12
C GLU A 147 -21.58 -11.20 2.81
N LEU A 148 -21.37 -12.45 3.25
CA LEU A 148 -20.17 -13.21 2.90
C LEU A 148 -20.26 -13.63 1.43
N VAL A 149 -19.34 -13.15 0.60
CA VAL A 149 -19.32 -13.46 -0.85
C VAL A 149 -18.25 -14.48 -1.22
N LEU A 150 -17.20 -14.62 -0.39
CA LEU A 150 -16.17 -15.62 -0.59
C LEU A 150 -15.55 -16.07 0.74
N ARG A 151 -15.40 -17.38 0.88
CA ARG A 151 -14.44 -18.00 1.80
C ARG A 151 -13.41 -18.75 0.97
N THR A 152 -12.14 -18.40 1.12
CA THR A 152 -11.05 -19.10 0.42
C THR A 152 -10.61 -20.35 1.19
N GLY A 153 -9.79 -21.18 0.53
CA GLY A 153 -8.88 -22.10 1.22
C GLY A 153 -7.61 -21.39 1.71
N SER A 154 -6.58 -22.18 1.99
CA SER A 154 -5.29 -21.68 2.46
C SER A 154 -4.42 -21.11 1.34
N TYR A 155 -3.56 -20.16 1.68
CA TYR A 155 -2.51 -19.62 0.82
C TYR A 155 -1.12 -19.94 1.38
N PRO A 156 -0.14 -20.30 0.51
CA PRO A 156 1.24 -20.49 0.94
C PRO A 156 1.91 -19.18 1.35
N THR A 157 3.07 -19.28 2.01
CA THR A 157 3.88 -18.15 2.52
C THR A 157 4.60 -17.37 1.41
N THR A 158 3.86 -16.71 0.51
CA THR A 158 4.38 -15.99 -0.66
C THR A 158 4.49 -14.48 -0.46
N GLY A 159 3.64 -13.89 0.40
CA GLY A 159 3.54 -12.45 0.61
C GLY A 159 2.62 -11.70 -0.37
N LEU A 160 2.04 -12.41 -1.34
CA LEU A 160 1.01 -11.90 -2.23
C LEU A 160 -0.11 -12.93 -2.33
N TYR A 161 -1.31 -12.57 -1.90
CA TYR A 161 -2.48 -13.45 -1.90
C TYR A 161 -3.58 -12.82 -2.74
N GLU A 162 -4.05 -13.55 -3.74
CA GLU A 162 -5.08 -13.07 -4.66
C GLU A 162 -6.34 -13.93 -4.59
N ALA A 163 -7.50 -13.28 -4.56
CA ALA A 163 -8.80 -13.93 -4.55
C ALA A 163 -9.70 -13.33 -5.63
N GLN A 164 -10.37 -14.18 -6.41
CA GLN A 164 -11.38 -13.76 -7.37
C GLN A 164 -12.71 -13.54 -6.64
N VAL A 165 -13.20 -12.31 -6.63
CA VAL A 165 -14.40 -11.90 -5.89
C VAL A 165 -15.50 -11.53 -6.87
N ASN A 166 -16.71 -12.02 -6.61
CA ASN A 166 -17.93 -11.66 -7.33
C ASN A 166 -18.87 -10.87 -6.42
N ALA A 167 -19.09 -9.60 -6.74
CA ALA A 167 -19.98 -8.69 -6.02
C ALA A 167 -21.47 -8.88 -6.36
N GLY A 168 -21.81 -9.84 -7.23
CA GLY A 168 -23.17 -10.06 -7.72
C GLY A 168 -23.66 -8.85 -8.53
N ASN A 169 -24.93 -8.48 -8.36
CA ASN A 169 -25.56 -7.36 -9.06
C ASN A 169 -25.42 -6.02 -8.32
N ARG A 170 -24.44 -5.89 -7.41
CA ARG A 170 -24.23 -4.67 -6.62
C ARG A 170 -23.91 -3.47 -7.51
N THR A 171 -24.44 -2.31 -7.16
CA THR A 171 -24.18 -1.04 -7.85
C THR A 171 -24.02 0.10 -6.86
N GLY A 172 -23.28 1.13 -7.26
CA GLY A 172 -22.98 2.27 -6.40
C GLY A 172 -21.91 1.95 -5.37
N ARG A 173 -21.91 2.70 -4.27
CA ARG A 173 -20.86 2.67 -3.26
C ARG A 173 -21.05 1.52 -2.28
N HIS A 174 -19.98 0.78 -2.02
CA HIS A 174 -19.96 -0.36 -1.09
C HIS A 174 -18.67 -0.37 -0.26
N VAL A 175 -18.66 -1.19 0.80
CA VAL A 175 -17.44 -1.57 1.53
C VAL A 175 -17.20 -3.07 1.30
N VAL A 176 -15.98 -3.40 0.89
CA VAL A 176 -15.44 -4.77 0.93
C VAL A 176 -14.74 -4.94 2.28
N TYR A 177 -15.16 -5.94 3.06
CA TYR A 177 -14.58 -6.24 4.36
C TYR A 177 -13.90 -7.60 4.31
N THR A 178 -12.58 -7.60 4.46
CA THR A 178 -11.74 -8.80 4.37
C THR A 178 -11.21 -9.16 5.76
N ILE A 179 -11.45 -10.42 6.14
CA ILE A 179 -10.79 -11.04 7.29
C ILE A 179 -9.73 -11.97 6.74
N TRP A 180 -8.46 -11.69 7.02
CA TRP A 180 -7.36 -12.58 6.68
C TRP A 180 -6.87 -13.28 7.95
N GLN A 181 -7.06 -14.59 8.04
CA GLN A 181 -6.48 -15.41 9.10
C GLN A 181 -5.07 -15.82 8.66
N ALA A 182 -4.04 -15.21 9.23
CA ALA A 182 -2.65 -15.59 8.96
C ALA A 182 -2.32 -16.98 9.57
N SER A 183 -1.38 -17.72 8.96
CA SER A 183 -1.11 -19.12 9.34
C SER A 183 -0.06 -19.28 10.45
N HIS A 184 0.72 -18.23 10.75
CA HIS A 184 1.81 -18.33 11.72
C HIS A 184 1.33 -18.44 13.18
N LEU A 185 0.19 -17.83 13.52
CA LEU A 185 -0.45 -17.80 14.84
C LEU A 185 -1.96 -17.52 14.67
N ASP A 186 -2.74 -17.59 15.75
CA ASP A 186 -4.12 -17.06 15.74
C ASP A 186 -4.11 -15.53 15.69
N GLN A 187 -3.92 -15.00 14.48
CA GLN A 187 -3.79 -13.57 14.21
C GLN A 187 -4.61 -13.17 12.98
N PRO A 188 -5.91 -12.87 13.14
CA PRO A 188 -6.73 -12.33 12.07
C PRO A 188 -6.55 -10.82 11.88
N TYR A 189 -6.58 -10.40 10.62
CA TYR A 189 -6.56 -9.01 10.16
C TYR A 189 -7.94 -8.58 9.69
N TYR A 190 -8.32 -7.33 9.93
CA TYR A 190 -9.67 -6.82 9.66
C TYR A 190 -9.64 -5.59 8.76
N ILE A 191 -9.96 -5.76 7.48
CA ILE A 191 -9.54 -4.81 6.45
C ILE A 191 -10.76 -4.31 5.69
N CYS A 192 -11.06 -3.01 5.82
CA CYS A 192 -12.12 -2.33 5.03
C CYS A 192 -11.52 -1.65 3.79
N SER A 193 -12.11 -1.89 2.62
CA SER A 193 -11.82 -1.18 1.37
C SER A 193 -13.12 -0.60 0.79
N ASP A 194 -13.16 0.71 0.57
CA ASP A 194 -14.30 1.38 -0.06
C ASP A 194 -14.23 1.26 -1.59
N VAL A 195 -15.35 0.89 -2.21
CA VAL A 195 -15.43 0.64 -3.66
C VAL A 195 -16.70 1.23 -4.27
N THR A 196 -16.70 1.44 -5.59
CA THR A 196 -17.90 1.75 -6.37
C THR A 196 -18.10 0.73 -7.49
N PHE A 197 -19.23 0.03 -7.48
CA PHE A 197 -19.63 -0.93 -8.52
C PHE A 197 -20.58 -0.28 -9.52
N GLY A 198 -20.60 -0.78 -10.77
CA GLY A 198 -21.48 -0.26 -11.81
C GLY A 198 -21.09 1.12 -12.36
N GLY A 199 -19.93 1.67 -11.97
CA GLY A 199 -19.36 2.90 -12.53
C GLY A 199 -18.67 2.72 -13.89
N GLY A 200 -18.73 1.52 -14.47
CA GLY A 200 -18.34 1.29 -15.85
C GLY A 200 -19.46 1.77 -16.78
N SER A 201 -19.38 3.03 -17.20
CA SER A 201 -19.47 3.21 -18.65
C SER A 201 -18.41 2.27 -19.25
N ASN A 202 -18.86 1.22 -19.91
CA ASN A 202 -18.14 0.82 -21.12
C ASN A 202 -17.89 2.13 -21.88
N PRO A 203 -16.65 2.48 -22.28
CA PRO A 203 -16.54 3.51 -23.29
C PRO A 203 -17.48 3.06 -24.42
N PRO A 204 -18.43 3.89 -24.89
CA PRO A 204 -19.00 3.64 -26.20
C PRO A 204 -17.83 3.42 -27.16
N PRO A 205 -17.96 2.60 -28.21
CA PRO A 205 -17.03 2.70 -29.33
C PRO A 205 -17.10 4.15 -29.80
N THR A 206 -16.14 4.98 -29.38
CA THR A 206 -16.00 6.31 -29.92
C THR A 206 -15.35 6.11 -31.27
N THR A 207 -16.18 6.05 -32.30
CA THR A 207 -15.77 6.36 -33.66
C THR A 207 -15.01 7.70 -33.60
N PRO A 208 -13.73 7.75 -34.00
CA PRO A 208 -13.01 9.01 -34.07
C PRO A 208 -13.76 9.98 -34.99
N PRO A 209 -13.79 11.30 -34.70
CA PRO A 209 -14.33 12.29 -35.63
C PRO A 209 -13.56 12.23 -36.96
N PRO A 210 -14.21 12.54 -38.11
CA PRO A 210 -13.56 12.43 -39.40
C PRO A 210 -12.46 13.49 -39.51
N THR A 211 -11.22 13.09 -39.28
CA THR A 211 -10.04 13.84 -39.69
C THR A 211 -9.71 13.42 -41.11
N THR A 212 -9.87 14.35 -42.05
CA THR A 212 -9.32 14.23 -43.39
C THR A 212 -7.82 13.92 -43.29
N PRO A 213 -7.34 12.81 -43.86
CA PRO A 213 -5.92 12.49 -43.84
C PRO A 213 -5.13 13.49 -44.71
N PRO A 214 -3.98 14.01 -44.26
CA PRO A 214 -2.97 14.53 -45.19
C PRO A 214 -2.45 13.38 -46.06
N PRO A 215 -2.03 13.64 -47.31
CA PRO A 215 -1.67 12.59 -48.25
C PRO A 215 -0.45 11.80 -47.75
N THR A 216 -0.61 10.49 -47.59
CA THR A 216 0.47 9.57 -47.21
C THR A 216 0.90 8.75 -48.42
N THR A 217 2.21 8.75 -48.68
CA THR A 217 2.90 7.76 -49.51
C THR A 217 3.01 6.45 -48.70
N PRO A 218 2.87 5.27 -49.32
CA PRO A 218 2.80 4.02 -48.57
C PRO A 218 4.19 3.57 -48.07
N PRO A 219 4.34 3.19 -46.78
CA PRO A 219 5.53 2.50 -46.29
C PRO A 219 5.46 0.98 -46.56
N PRO A 220 6.62 0.30 -46.66
CA PRO A 220 6.69 -1.12 -47.04
C PRO A 220 6.24 -2.06 -45.93
N THR A 221 5.69 -3.20 -46.34
CA THR A 221 5.21 -4.29 -45.50
C THR A 221 6.35 -5.21 -45.05
N THR A 222 6.65 -5.22 -43.75
CA THR A 222 7.31 -6.35 -43.09
C THR A 222 6.85 -6.43 -41.63
N PRO A 223 6.51 -7.63 -41.09
CA PRO A 223 6.04 -7.75 -39.71
C PRO A 223 7.21 -7.50 -38.72
N PRO A 224 7.00 -6.79 -37.60
CA PRO A 224 8.03 -6.66 -36.58
C PRO A 224 8.24 -7.99 -35.85
N PRO A 225 9.49 -8.35 -35.51
CA PRO A 225 9.79 -9.54 -34.73
C PRO A 225 9.39 -9.33 -33.26
N THR A 226 8.76 -10.34 -32.66
CA THR A 226 8.53 -10.40 -31.21
C THR A 226 9.84 -10.75 -30.52
N THR A 227 10.49 -9.74 -29.94
CA THR A 227 11.66 -9.92 -29.09
C THR A 227 11.21 -10.15 -27.65
N PRO A 228 11.73 -11.16 -26.91
CA PRO A 228 11.55 -11.27 -25.47
C PRO A 228 11.99 -9.98 -24.76
N PRO A 229 11.45 -9.64 -23.57
CA PRO A 229 11.93 -8.50 -22.79
C PRO A 229 13.45 -8.60 -22.60
N PRO A 230 14.22 -7.53 -22.87
CA PRO A 230 15.67 -7.60 -22.72
C PRO A 230 16.02 -7.77 -21.24
N THR A 231 16.66 -8.88 -20.91
CA THR A 231 17.39 -9.06 -19.65
C THR A 231 18.68 -8.25 -19.74
N GLY A 232 18.59 -6.93 -19.52
CA GLY A 232 19.74 -6.07 -19.35
C GLY A 232 19.79 -5.59 -17.90
N ASN A 233 20.96 -5.69 -17.25
CA ASN A 233 21.22 -4.96 -16.01
C ASN A 233 21.19 -3.46 -16.36
N GLY A 234 20.01 -2.84 -16.34
CA GLY A 234 19.86 -1.41 -16.62
C GLY A 234 20.69 -0.57 -15.64
N ALA A 235 20.94 0.69 -15.97
CA ALA A 235 21.51 1.62 -15.00
C ALA A 235 20.40 2.19 -14.10
N CYS A 236 20.75 2.62 -12.88
CA CYS A 236 19.85 3.43 -12.06
C CYS A 236 20.59 4.62 -11.44
N THR A 237 19.84 5.66 -11.12
CA THR A 237 20.32 6.80 -10.31
C THR A 237 19.45 6.91 -9.06
N ALA A 238 20.01 7.52 -8.01
CA ALA A 238 19.27 7.81 -6.78
C ALA A 238 19.52 9.25 -6.33
N THR A 239 18.46 9.94 -5.95
CA THR A 239 18.52 11.31 -5.40
C THR A 239 17.89 11.32 -4.01
N TYR A 240 18.45 12.14 -3.12
CA TYR A 240 17.99 12.28 -1.73
C TYR A 240 17.46 13.69 -1.48
N ARG A 241 16.41 13.80 -0.67
CA ARG A 241 15.99 15.05 -0.06
C ARG A 241 15.58 14.84 1.40
N THR A 242 15.86 15.83 2.24
CA THR A 242 15.27 15.92 3.57
C THR A 242 13.83 16.41 3.43
N THR A 243 12.86 15.67 3.96
CA THR A 243 11.43 16.00 3.89
C THR A 243 10.96 16.84 5.07
N SER A 244 11.57 16.63 6.24
CA SER A 244 11.27 17.35 7.48
C SER A 244 12.47 17.23 8.44
N GLU A 245 12.64 18.19 9.35
CA GLU A 245 13.73 18.17 10.33
C GLU A 245 13.27 18.79 11.65
N TRP A 246 13.69 18.21 12.77
CA TRP A 246 13.37 18.64 14.14
C TRP A 246 14.57 18.41 15.07
N PRO A 247 14.55 18.93 16.31
CA PRO A 247 15.65 18.70 17.25
C PRO A 247 15.90 17.21 17.48
N GLY A 248 17.06 16.74 17.02
CA GLY A 248 17.50 15.35 17.16
C GLY A 248 16.96 14.37 16.11
N GLY A 249 16.17 14.81 15.13
CA GLY A 249 15.64 13.92 14.10
C GLY A 249 15.26 14.59 12.77
N PHE A 250 15.03 13.75 11.77
CA PHE A 250 14.71 14.20 10.41
C PHE A 250 13.97 13.11 9.62
N GLY A 251 13.17 13.51 8.65
CA GLY A 251 12.65 12.66 7.60
C GLY A 251 13.50 12.78 6.32
N GLY A 252 13.81 11.65 5.70
CA GLY A 252 14.53 11.56 4.43
C GLY A 252 13.72 10.79 3.40
N GLU A 253 13.78 11.23 2.14
CA GLU A 253 13.20 10.52 1.00
C GLU A 253 14.26 10.35 -0.09
N VAL A 254 14.26 9.17 -0.70
CA VAL A 254 15.13 8.81 -1.81
C VAL A 254 14.29 8.40 -3.01
N THR A 255 14.56 9.02 -4.15
CA THR A 255 13.97 8.66 -5.44
C THR A 255 14.98 7.85 -6.24
N VAL A 256 14.62 6.63 -6.61
CA VAL A 256 15.39 5.75 -7.50
C VAL A 256 14.80 5.82 -8.89
N ARG A 257 15.62 6.09 -9.91
CA ARG A 257 15.18 6.16 -11.30
C ARG A 257 15.93 5.16 -12.16
N ALA A 258 15.18 4.37 -12.92
CA ALA A 258 15.74 3.51 -13.96
C ALA A 258 16.25 4.36 -15.13
N GLY A 259 17.35 3.92 -15.74
CA GLY A 259 17.90 4.52 -16.95
C GLY A 259 17.03 4.26 -18.18
N ASN A 260 17.66 4.16 -19.35
CA ASN A 260 16.96 3.89 -20.61
C ASN A 260 16.53 2.42 -20.80
N ALA A 261 16.81 1.54 -19.83
CA ALA A 261 16.40 0.14 -19.82
C ALA A 261 15.58 -0.15 -18.56
N ALA A 262 14.67 -1.12 -18.66
CA ALA A 262 13.95 -1.63 -17.50
C ALA A 262 14.91 -2.35 -16.55
N ILE A 263 14.61 -2.29 -15.25
CA ILE A 263 15.37 -2.94 -14.19
C ILE A 263 14.42 -3.78 -13.34
N SER A 264 14.92 -4.90 -12.79
CA SER A 264 14.11 -5.82 -11.98
C SER A 264 14.26 -5.56 -10.48
N GLY A 265 15.32 -4.85 -10.10
CA GLY A 265 15.55 -4.35 -8.76
C GLY A 265 16.58 -3.23 -8.72
N TRP A 266 16.77 -2.67 -7.53
CA TRP A 266 17.76 -1.62 -7.29
C TRP A 266 18.35 -1.72 -5.89
N THR A 267 19.59 -1.24 -5.78
CA THR A 267 20.31 -1.06 -4.52
C THR A 267 20.85 0.35 -4.48
N VAL A 268 20.57 1.08 -3.42
CA VAL A 268 21.12 2.42 -3.17
C VAL A 268 22.11 2.32 -2.01
N ASN A 269 23.28 2.93 -2.17
CA ASN A 269 24.28 3.00 -1.10
C ASN A 269 24.68 4.45 -0.84
N TRP A 270 24.86 4.80 0.43
CA TRP A 270 25.44 6.08 0.83
C TRP A 270 26.15 5.97 2.18
N THR A 271 26.89 7.01 2.54
CA THR A 271 27.52 7.16 3.84
C THR A 271 27.04 8.46 4.47
N TRP A 272 26.61 8.41 5.73
CA TRP A 272 26.24 9.58 6.51
C TRP A 272 27.46 10.46 6.81
N PRO A 273 27.42 11.77 6.50
CA PRO A 273 28.55 12.66 6.73
C PRO A 273 28.72 13.06 8.20
N ASN A 274 27.66 13.01 9.01
CA ASN A 274 27.61 13.63 10.33
C ASN A 274 26.87 12.78 11.38
N GLY A 275 27.32 11.54 11.58
CA GLY A 275 26.84 10.69 12.67
C GLY A 275 25.34 10.39 12.65
N GLN A 276 24.68 10.63 11.51
CA GLN A 276 23.26 10.32 11.37
C GLN A 276 23.05 8.81 11.42
N SER A 277 21.86 8.43 11.85
CA SER A 277 21.40 7.05 11.82
C SER A 277 19.95 6.99 11.42
N ILE A 278 19.55 5.94 10.72
CA ILE A 278 18.15 5.68 10.41
C ILE A 278 17.47 5.05 11.63
N THR A 279 16.30 5.56 11.98
CA THR A 279 15.48 5.05 13.09
C THR A 279 14.36 4.14 12.59
N ASN A 280 13.71 4.48 11.48
CA ASN A 280 12.77 3.61 10.77
C ASN A 280 12.75 3.93 9.28
N SER A 281 12.26 3.02 8.44
CA SER A 281 12.15 3.21 7.00
C SER A 281 10.92 2.53 6.41
N TRP A 282 10.50 2.98 5.23
CA TRP A 282 9.41 2.40 4.45
C TRP A 282 9.81 2.31 2.98
N ASN A 283 9.19 1.38 2.24
CA ASN A 283 9.45 1.14 0.81
C ASN A 283 10.92 0.80 0.45
N ALA A 284 11.76 0.46 1.42
CA ALA A 284 13.09 -0.10 1.20
C ALA A 284 13.48 -1.04 2.34
N SER A 285 14.25 -2.07 2.03
CA SER A 285 14.99 -2.85 3.03
C SER A 285 16.33 -2.15 3.26
N ILE A 286 16.55 -1.63 4.47
CA ILE A 286 17.75 -0.86 4.83
C ILE A 286 18.60 -1.64 5.81
N THR A 287 19.89 -1.75 5.52
CA THR A 287 20.93 -2.21 6.44
C THR A 287 21.94 -1.11 6.66
N SER A 288 22.43 -0.96 7.90
CA SER A 288 23.46 0.02 8.24
C SER A 288 24.61 -0.63 9.00
N SER A 289 25.83 -0.19 8.69
CA SER A 289 27.06 -0.59 9.38
C SER A 289 27.89 0.66 9.65
N GLY A 290 27.82 1.17 10.89
CA GLY A 290 28.33 2.50 11.21
C GLY A 290 27.61 3.57 10.39
N ALA A 291 28.37 4.44 9.73
CA ALA A 291 27.82 5.50 8.88
C ALA A 291 27.36 5.02 7.49
N SER A 292 27.75 3.81 7.07
CA SER A 292 27.40 3.28 5.75
C SER A 292 26.01 2.66 5.76
N VAL A 293 25.22 3.00 4.74
CA VAL A 293 23.85 2.52 4.56
C VAL A 293 23.69 1.90 3.18
N THR A 294 23.05 0.74 3.16
CA THR A 294 22.59 0.06 1.95
C THR A 294 21.08 -0.08 2.03
N ALA A 295 20.37 0.49 1.05
CA ALA A 295 18.94 0.30 0.85
C ALA A 295 18.68 -0.53 -0.40
N SER A 296 17.72 -1.42 -0.37
CA SER A 296 17.30 -2.18 -1.54
C SER A 296 15.78 -2.18 -1.70
N ASN A 297 15.33 -2.38 -2.93
CA ASN A 297 13.91 -2.43 -3.23
C ASN A 297 13.19 -3.51 -2.41
N VAL A 298 11.92 -3.26 -2.11
CA VAL A 298 10.99 -4.26 -1.58
C VAL A 298 10.11 -4.75 -2.72
N GLY A 299 9.42 -5.88 -2.52
CA GLY A 299 8.80 -6.66 -3.61
C GLY A 299 8.02 -5.84 -4.66
N HIS A 300 7.26 -4.83 -4.24
CA HIS A 300 6.40 -4.06 -5.14
C HIS A 300 7.10 -2.93 -5.92
N ASN A 301 8.27 -2.44 -5.47
CA ASN A 301 8.93 -1.27 -6.07
C ASN A 301 10.30 -1.58 -6.71
N GLY A 302 10.60 -2.86 -6.92
CA GLY A 302 11.84 -3.30 -7.59
C GLY A 302 11.82 -3.16 -9.10
N SER A 303 10.74 -3.63 -9.72
CA SER A 303 10.60 -3.62 -11.18
C SER A 303 10.24 -2.22 -11.66
N LEU A 304 11.16 -1.56 -12.36
CA LEU A 304 10.95 -0.25 -12.96
C LEU A 304 11.14 -0.34 -14.48
N SER A 305 10.13 0.11 -15.22
CA SER A 305 10.24 0.34 -16.66
C SER A 305 11.34 1.37 -16.95
N ALA A 306 11.85 1.39 -18.18
CA ALA A 306 12.80 2.42 -18.60
C ALA A 306 12.27 3.83 -18.28
N ASN A 307 13.12 4.67 -17.69
CA ASN A 307 12.84 6.04 -17.24
C ASN A 307 11.84 6.18 -16.08
N SER A 308 11.25 5.09 -15.56
CA SER A 308 10.36 5.11 -14.40
C SER A 308 11.13 5.26 -13.08
N SER A 309 10.42 5.63 -12.01
CA SER A 309 11.01 5.84 -10.70
C SER A 309 10.23 5.15 -9.59
N ALA A 310 10.92 4.80 -8.51
CA ALA A 310 10.36 4.41 -7.22
C ALA A 310 10.86 5.38 -6.15
N THR A 311 10.10 5.52 -5.06
CA THR A 311 10.54 6.28 -3.89
C THR A 311 10.54 5.39 -2.65
N PHE A 312 11.48 5.69 -1.75
CA PHE A 312 11.47 5.17 -0.39
C PHE A 312 11.81 6.27 0.59
N GLY A 313 11.44 6.10 1.85
CA GLY A 313 11.72 7.10 2.87
C GLY A 313 12.08 6.49 4.20
N PHE A 314 12.54 7.34 5.10
CA PHE A 314 12.95 6.97 6.45
C PHE A 314 12.86 8.14 7.40
N ASN A 315 12.69 7.85 8.69
CA ASN A 315 13.09 8.77 9.74
C ASN A 315 14.51 8.43 10.19
N GLY A 316 15.27 9.46 10.55
CA GLY A 316 16.60 9.33 11.12
C GLY A 316 16.81 10.26 12.31
N SER A 317 17.89 10.02 13.02
CA SER A 317 18.40 10.89 14.08
C SER A 317 19.71 11.53 13.66
N TRP A 318 19.96 12.74 14.14
CA TRP A 318 21.20 13.47 13.94
C TRP A 318 21.59 14.19 15.23
N ASN A 319 22.88 14.48 15.39
CA ASN A 319 23.39 15.29 16.49
C ASN A 319 24.37 16.33 15.93
N GLY A 320 24.09 17.62 16.19
CA GLY A 320 24.90 18.74 15.74
C GLY A 320 24.63 19.18 14.29
N THR A 321 24.93 18.36 13.29
CA THR A 321 24.75 18.74 11.88
C THR A 321 24.08 17.61 11.10
N ASN A 322 23.08 17.94 10.29
CA ASN A 322 22.41 17.01 9.39
C ASN A 322 22.88 17.22 7.94
N GLY A 323 24.10 16.80 7.61
CA GLY A 323 24.65 16.94 6.26
C GLY A 323 24.02 15.99 5.23
N THR A 324 23.81 16.49 4.01
CA THR A 324 23.27 15.74 2.88
C THR A 324 24.27 14.69 2.38
N PRO A 325 23.89 13.39 2.27
CA PRO A 325 24.76 12.35 1.72
C PRO A 325 24.78 12.36 0.19
N THR A 326 25.85 11.80 -0.39
CA THR A 326 25.90 11.44 -1.81
C THR A 326 25.46 10.00 -1.99
N LEU A 327 24.53 9.76 -2.90
CA LEU A 327 23.97 8.43 -3.16
C LEU A 327 24.59 7.81 -4.42
N SER A 328 24.73 6.49 -4.39
CA SER A 328 25.02 5.65 -5.56
C SER A 328 23.89 4.64 -5.74
N CYS A 329 23.62 4.24 -6.99
CA CYS A 329 22.59 3.26 -7.30
C CYS A 329 23.15 2.16 -8.21
N THR A 330 22.79 0.90 -7.91
CA THR A 330 23.12 -0.28 -8.72
C THR A 330 21.83 -1.02 -9.03
N ALA A 331 21.51 -1.16 -10.32
CA ALA A 331 20.35 -1.92 -10.72
C ALA A 331 20.65 -3.42 -10.76
N ARG A 332 19.60 -4.23 -10.63
CA ARG A 332 19.64 -5.68 -10.65
C ARG A 332 18.68 -6.24 -11.69
#